data_AF-A0A0C2XIK1-F1
#
_entry.id   AF-A0A0C2XIK1-F1
#
_cell.length_a   1.000
_cell.length_b   1.000
_cell.length_c   1.000
_cell.angle_alpha   90.00
_cell.angle_beta   90.00
_cell.angle_gamma   90.00
#
_symmetry.space_group_name_H-M   'P 1'
#
loop_
_entity.id
_entity.type
_entity.pdbx_description
1 polymer ?
#
loop_
_entity_poly.entity_id
_entity_poly.type
_entity_poly.pdbx_seq_one_letter_code
_entity_poly.pdbx_strand_id
1 'polypeptide(L)'
;MALKAGSSTQPTQPRNATKTDKELVKNQLEAVLDAHKNLEMALGRPGLQGPEIGKPEFDEKKLAGELKKAEEALGKHEEEGKKGVDQVKDIVHHGLRNKVFRDRDEYVKETVSNEISRQVKAQVETQISGVLPVTLGDQLSDANKYLEKMKRALGNSEARLMNGGINASDRFDWSRPLREIVKEEDGASSRLWPIDLASLYSYGEGNMRALMSDFGLNVDTSKTENFNRFIQYIGVRGRFNGVAVV
;
A
#
# COMPACT_ATOMS: atom_id res chain seq x y z
N MET A 1 0.65 -6.61 -14.00
CA MET A 1 1.95 -6.06 -14.46
C MET A 1 1.69 -5.21 -15.69
N ALA A 2 1.65 -3.89 -15.53
CA ALA A 2 1.62 -2.93 -16.63
C ALA A 2 2.48 -1.73 -16.19
N LEU A 3 3.68 -1.64 -16.76
CA LEU A 3 4.64 -0.57 -16.53
C LEU A 3 4.13 0.69 -17.25
N LYS A 4 3.74 1.72 -16.49
CA LYS A 4 3.40 3.05 -17.03
C LYS A 4 4.69 3.81 -17.33
N ALA A 5 4.87 4.13 -18.61
CA ALA A 5 5.99 4.87 -19.16
C ALA A 5 6.11 6.28 -18.54
N GLY A 6 7.34 6.63 -18.17
CA GLY A 6 7.70 7.96 -17.67
C GLY A 6 7.61 9.01 -18.77
N SER A 7 6.92 10.11 -18.45
CA SER A 7 6.90 11.33 -19.24
C SER A 7 8.26 12.03 -19.15
N SER A 8 9.03 11.93 -20.22
CA SER A 8 10.26 12.69 -20.46
C SER A 8 9.92 14.17 -20.67
N THR A 9 9.97 14.96 -19.60
CA THR A 9 9.91 16.43 -19.68
C THR A 9 11.30 16.94 -20.07
N GLN A 10 11.47 17.35 -21.34
CA GLN A 10 12.69 18.02 -21.77
C GLN A 10 12.84 19.38 -21.06
N PRO A 11 14.04 19.75 -20.61
CA PRO A 11 14.30 21.05 -20.02
C PRO A 11 14.26 22.13 -21.10
N THR A 12 13.29 23.04 -20.98
CA THR A 12 13.17 24.27 -21.77
C THR A 12 14.44 25.10 -21.59
N GLN A 13 15.18 25.33 -22.66
CA GLN A 13 16.37 26.18 -22.64
C GLN A 13 16.00 27.62 -22.26
N PRO A 14 16.77 28.30 -21.38
CA PRO A 14 16.55 29.70 -21.07
C PRO A 14 16.88 30.56 -22.31
N ARG A 15 15.87 31.31 -22.79
CA ARG A 15 16.04 32.36 -23.80
C ARG A 15 17.02 33.42 -23.29
N ASN A 16 18.17 33.53 -23.95
CA ASN A 16 19.12 34.65 -23.81
C ASN A 16 18.46 35.94 -24.34
N ALA A 17 17.64 36.61 -23.53
CA ALA A 17 16.89 37.81 -23.94
C ALA A 17 17.66 39.14 -23.75
N THR A 18 18.74 39.18 -22.97
CA THR A 18 19.34 40.46 -22.54
C THR A 18 20.34 41.10 -23.51
N LYS A 19 20.93 40.33 -24.45
CA LYS A 19 21.79 40.91 -25.49
C LYS A 19 20.99 41.58 -26.61
N THR A 20 19.82 41.05 -26.94
CA THR A 20 18.99 41.50 -28.05
C THR A 20 18.36 42.87 -27.77
N ASP A 21 18.00 43.15 -26.51
CA ASP A 21 17.38 44.43 -26.14
C ASP A 21 18.38 45.60 -26.18
N LYS A 22 19.66 45.38 -25.86
CA LYS A 22 20.72 46.41 -25.97
C LYS A 22 21.01 46.79 -27.41
N GLU A 23 21.10 45.80 -28.31
CA GLU A 23 21.26 46.09 -29.74
C GLU A 23 20.02 46.75 -30.33
N LEU A 24 18.82 46.34 -29.89
CA LEU A 24 17.57 46.94 -30.36
C LEU A 24 17.48 48.42 -29.96
N VAL A 25 17.77 48.76 -28.70
CA VAL A 25 17.73 50.15 -28.23
C VAL A 25 18.82 50.99 -28.90
N LYS A 26 20.03 50.45 -29.10
CA LYS A 26 21.11 51.15 -29.80
C LYS A 26 20.75 51.41 -31.26
N ASN A 27 20.21 50.42 -31.96
CA ASN A 27 19.77 50.56 -33.36
C ASN A 27 18.61 51.55 -33.49
N GLN A 28 17.69 51.61 -32.52
CA GLN A 28 16.63 52.61 -32.49
C GLN A 28 17.17 54.02 -32.26
N LEU A 29 18.20 54.19 -31.41
CA LEU A 29 18.83 55.49 -31.16
C LEU A 29 19.60 56.00 -32.37
N GLU A 30 20.36 55.12 -33.04
CA GLU A 30 21.08 55.44 -34.28
C GLU A 30 20.11 55.83 -35.41
N ALA A 31 18.97 55.12 -35.53
CA ALA A 31 17.93 55.46 -36.50
C ALA A 31 17.29 56.84 -36.23
N VAL A 32 17.10 57.24 -34.97
CA VAL A 32 16.58 58.57 -34.61
C VAL A 32 17.61 59.67 -34.90
N LEU A 33 18.90 59.42 -34.65
CA LEU A 33 20.00 60.34 -35.00
C LEU A 33 20.14 60.54 -36.50
N ASP A 34 20.02 59.47 -37.29
CA ASP A 34 20.04 59.55 -38.75
C ASP A 34 18.79 60.23 -39.32
N ALA A 35 17.61 59.99 -38.72
CA ALA A 35 16.39 60.71 -39.08
C ALA A 35 16.51 62.22 -38.79
N HIS A 36 17.17 62.60 -37.69
CA HIS A 36 17.41 64.00 -37.36
C HIS A 36 18.38 64.68 -38.34
N LYS A 37 19.48 64.02 -38.70
CA LYS A 37 20.41 64.50 -39.75
C LYS A 37 19.73 64.63 -41.11
N ASN A 38 18.85 63.69 -41.46
CA ASN A 38 18.08 63.76 -42.70
C ASN A 38 17.06 64.91 -42.70
N LEU A 39 16.47 65.24 -41.54
CA LEU A 39 15.62 66.42 -41.38
C LEU A 39 16.41 67.73 -41.47
N GLU A 40 17.61 67.81 -40.88
CA GLU A 40 18.51 68.97 -41.04
C GLU A 40 18.92 69.16 -42.51
N MET A 41 19.26 68.09 -43.23
CA MET A 41 19.57 68.15 -44.66
C MET A 41 18.36 68.50 -45.52
N ALA A 42 17.15 68.07 -45.15
CA ALA A 42 15.92 68.44 -45.84
C ALA A 42 15.56 69.92 -45.62
N LEU A 43 15.86 70.48 -44.44
CA LEU A 43 15.69 71.90 -44.12
C LEU A 43 16.81 72.79 -44.70
N GLY A 44 17.94 72.21 -45.11
CA GLY A 44 19.05 72.90 -45.77
C GLY A 44 18.91 73.12 -47.28
N ARG A 45 17.79 72.71 -47.91
CA ARG A 45 17.54 72.99 -49.34
C ARG A 45 16.88 74.38 -49.52
N PRO A 46 17.50 75.31 -50.27
CA PRO A 46 16.89 76.61 -50.56
C PRO A 46 15.81 76.44 -51.63
N GLY A 47 14.53 76.54 -51.25
CA GLY A 47 13.47 76.51 -52.26
C GLY A 47 12.00 76.45 -51.83
N LEU A 48 11.66 76.36 -50.54
CA LEU A 48 10.25 76.34 -50.11
C LEU A 48 10.05 77.24 -48.87
N GLN A 49 9.63 78.48 -49.12
CA GLN A 49 9.06 79.37 -48.11
C GLN A 49 7.65 78.85 -47.74
N GLY A 50 7.55 78.16 -46.61
CA GLY A 50 6.30 77.88 -45.91
C GLY A 50 6.23 78.67 -44.59
N PRO A 51 5.02 78.94 -44.07
CA PRO A 51 4.81 79.91 -43.00
C PRO A 51 5.48 79.50 -41.70
N GLU A 52 5.95 80.50 -40.96
CA GLU A 52 6.61 80.39 -39.66
C GLU A 52 5.80 79.52 -38.67
N ILE A 53 6.14 78.23 -38.62
CA ILE A 53 5.79 77.39 -37.47
C ILE A 53 6.86 77.68 -36.43
N GLY A 54 6.43 78.33 -35.33
CA GLY A 54 7.29 78.76 -34.24
C GLY A 54 8.28 77.67 -33.83
N LYS A 55 9.57 78.04 -33.82
CA LYS A 55 10.65 77.21 -33.31
C LYS A 55 10.23 76.72 -31.92
N PRO A 56 10.03 75.40 -31.70
CA PRO A 56 9.97 74.91 -30.34
C PRO A 56 11.33 75.24 -29.71
N GLU A 57 11.30 76.05 -28.65
CA GLU A 57 12.46 76.38 -27.85
C GLU A 57 12.89 75.09 -27.14
N PHE A 58 13.69 74.30 -27.86
CA PHE A 58 14.30 73.08 -27.35
C PHE A 58 15.40 73.51 -26.37
N ASP A 59 15.06 73.45 -25.08
CA ASP A 59 15.99 73.71 -24.00
C ASP A 59 16.98 72.53 -23.89
N GLU A 60 18.04 72.56 -24.70
CA GLU A 60 19.11 71.53 -24.76
C GLU A 60 19.67 71.18 -23.38
N LYS A 61 19.67 72.13 -22.43
CA LYS A 61 20.09 71.89 -21.05
C LYS A 61 19.12 70.97 -20.30
N LYS A 62 17.82 71.08 -20.57
CA LYS A 62 16.80 70.21 -19.98
C LYS A 62 16.91 68.79 -20.54
N LEU A 63 17.17 68.66 -21.85
CA LEU A 63 17.36 67.37 -22.51
C LEU A 63 18.65 66.67 -22.02
N ALA A 64 19.76 67.40 -21.90
CA ALA A 64 21.01 66.87 -21.35
C ALA A 64 20.85 66.46 -19.87
N GLY A 65 20.05 67.18 -19.09
CA GLY A 65 19.71 66.83 -17.71
C GLY A 65 18.88 65.54 -17.61
N GLU A 66 17.93 65.33 -18.53
CA GLU A 66 17.15 64.08 -18.60
C GLU A 66 18.00 62.90 -19.10
N LEU A 67 18.92 63.14 -20.04
CA LEU A 67 19.85 62.13 -20.54
C LEU A 67 20.79 61.64 -19.43
N LYS A 68 21.34 62.56 -18.62
CA LYS A 68 22.17 62.21 -17.47
C LYS A 68 21.38 61.43 -16.40
N LYS A 69 20.12 61.80 -16.15
CA LYS A 69 19.25 61.05 -15.24
C LYS A 69 18.93 59.65 -15.77
N ALA A 70 18.75 59.50 -17.09
CA ALA A 70 18.53 58.21 -17.73
C ALA A 70 19.77 57.32 -17.67
N GLU A 71 20.98 57.87 -17.85
CA GLU A 71 22.24 57.14 -17.68
C GLU A 71 22.47 56.69 -16.23
N GLU A 72 22.20 57.57 -15.24
CA GLU A 72 22.27 57.20 -13.82
C GLU A 72 21.23 56.14 -13.45
N ALA A 73 20.02 56.21 -14.01
CA ALA A 73 18.98 55.21 -13.82
C ALA A 73 19.36 53.86 -14.47
N LEU A 74 19.95 53.86 -15.67
CA LEU A 74 20.47 52.67 -16.34
C LEU A 74 21.60 52.03 -15.55
N GLY A 75 22.54 52.83 -15.03
CA GLY A 75 23.64 52.34 -14.20
C GLY A 75 23.14 51.67 -12.91
N LYS A 76 22.17 52.28 -12.22
CA LYS A 76 21.52 51.66 -11.06
C LYS A 76 20.80 50.36 -11.41
N HIS A 77 20.07 50.35 -12.53
CA HIS A 77 19.32 49.17 -12.96
C HIS A 77 20.25 48.02 -13.41
N GLU A 78 21.43 48.32 -13.95
CA GLU A 78 22.48 47.32 -14.22
C GLU A 78 23.09 46.77 -12.94
N GLU A 79 23.33 47.61 -11.93
CA GLU A 79 23.89 47.17 -10.66
C GLU A 79 22.90 46.30 -9.86
N GLU A 80 21.62 46.69 -9.85
CA GLU A 80 20.51 45.90 -9.30
C GLU A 80 20.32 44.58 -10.07
N GLY A 81 20.42 44.63 -11.40
CA GLY A 81 20.39 43.44 -12.25
C GLY A 81 21.53 42.47 -11.93
N LYS A 82 22.75 42.97 -11.72
CA LYS A 82 23.91 42.16 -11.33
C LYS A 82 23.71 41.50 -9.96
N LYS A 83 23.26 42.27 -8.96
CA LYS A 83 22.93 41.74 -7.62
C LYS A 83 21.84 40.67 -7.69
N GLY A 84 20.82 40.87 -8.52
CA GLY A 84 19.77 39.88 -8.75
C GLY A 84 20.30 38.60 -9.39
N VAL A 85 21.17 38.71 -10.39
CA VAL A 85 21.81 37.54 -11.04
C VAL A 85 22.70 36.78 -10.07
N ASP A 86 23.48 37.48 -9.24
CA ASP A 86 24.34 36.83 -8.24
C ASP A 86 23.52 36.13 -7.15
N GLN A 87 22.41 36.72 -6.70
CA GLN A 87 21.49 36.08 -5.76
C GLN A 87 20.83 34.82 -6.35
N VAL A 88 20.37 34.89 -7.61
CA VAL A 88 19.81 33.71 -8.29
C VAL A 88 20.88 32.64 -8.45
N LYS A 89 22.12 33.03 -8.78
CA LYS A 89 23.25 32.11 -8.89
C LYS A 89 23.56 31.41 -7.57
N ASP A 90 23.51 32.12 -6.45
CA ASP A 90 23.68 31.54 -5.11
C ASP A 90 22.53 30.61 -4.72
N ILE A 91 21.28 31.01 -4.97
CA ILE A 91 20.10 30.16 -4.69
C ILE A 91 20.18 28.88 -5.52
N VAL A 92 20.56 28.98 -6.80
CA VAL A 92 20.72 27.81 -7.67
C VAL A 92 21.90 26.96 -7.20
N HIS A 93 23.08 27.55 -6.96
CA HIS A 93 24.27 26.77 -6.62
C HIS A 93 24.21 26.15 -5.23
N HIS A 94 23.68 26.85 -4.23
CA HIS A 94 23.62 26.34 -2.87
C HIS A 94 22.28 25.67 -2.56
N GLY A 95 21.17 26.28 -2.95
CA GLY A 95 19.83 25.73 -2.70
C GLY A 95 19.59 24.43 -3.45
N LEU A 96 19.87 24.39 -4.76
CA LEU A 96 19.68 23.17 -5.54
C LEU A 96 20.68 22.09 -5.12
N ARG A 97 21.94 22.44 -4.89
CA ARG A 97 22.97 21.50 -4.44
C ARG A 97 22.62 20.87 -3.09
N ASN A 98 22.23 21.68 -2.10
CA ASN A 98 21.85 21.18 -0.78
C ASN A 98 20.58 20.33 -0.84
N LYS A 99 19.61 20.71 -1.67
CA LYS A 99 18.40 19.91 -1.89
C LYS A 99 18.73 18.56 -2.53
N VAL A 100 19.49 18.57 -3.62
CA VAL A 100 19.94 17.34 -4.31
C VAL A 100 20.73 16.44 -3.36
N PHE A 101 21.60 17.00 -2.51
CA PHE A 101 22.34 16.21 -1.52
C PHE A 101 21.44 15.66 -0.42
N ARG A 102 20.48 16.42 0.12
CA ARG A 102 19.52 15.89 1.12
C ARG A 102 18.67 14.78 0.53
N ASP A 103 18.07 15.01 -0.63
CA ASP A 103 17.19 14.03 -1.27
C ASP A 103 17.95 12.73 -1.61
N ARG A 104 19.22 12.85 -2.06
CA ARG A 104 20.07 11.68 -2.30
C ARG A 104 20.52 10.99 -1.01
N ASP A 105 20.87 11.74 0.02
CA ASP A 105 21.29 11.18 1.30
C ASP A 105 20.14 10.40 1.98
N GLU A 106 18.92 10.92 1.91
CA GLU A 106 17.72 10.23 2.40
C GLU A 106 17.44 8.94 1.61
N TYR A 107 17.48 9.02 0.27
CA TYR A 107 17.34 7.84 -0.59
C TYR A 107 18.42 6.77 -0.34
N VAL A 108 19.67 7.19 -0.15
CA VAL A 108 20.78 6.27 0.15
C VAL A 108 20.57 5.62 1.52
N LYS A 109 20.19 6.38 2.55
CA LYS A 109 19.89 5.83 3.88
C LYS A 109 18.77 4.82 3.84
N GLU A 110 17.67 5.11 3.15
CA GLU A 110 16.55 4.18 3.00
C GLU A 110 16.99 2.90 2.27
N THR A 111 17.71 3.04 1.16
CA THR A 111 18.21 1.91 0.38
C THR A 111 19.16 1.02 1.19
N VAL A 112 20.10 1.64 1.91
CA VAL A 112 21.04 0.92 2.78
C VAL A 112 20.31 0.23 3.93
N SER A 113 19.36 0.90 4.57
CA SER A 113 18.56 0.32 5.66
C SER A 113 17.75 -0.90 5.20
N ASN A 114 17.13 -0.80 4.02
CA ASN A 114 16.37 -1.89 3.41
C ASN A 114 17.27 -3.08 3.05
N GLU A 115 18.45 -2.81 2.50
CA GLU A 115 19.42 -3.85 2.15
C GLU A 115 20.02 -4.53 3.39
N ILE A 116 20.35 -3.77 4.44
CA ILE A 116 20.78 -4.33 5.73
C ILE A 116 19.67 -5.22 6.31
N SER A 117 18.43 -4.74 6.33
CA SER A 117 17.29 -5.51 6.85
C SER A 117 17.09 -6.82 6.08
N ARG A 118 17.25 -6.78 4.75
CA ARG A 118 17.19 -7.96 3.88
C ARG A 118 18.31 -8.95 4.20
N GLN A 119 19.55 -8.47 4.34
CA GLN A 119 20.72 -9.31 4.62
C GLN A 119 20.66 -9.93 6.02
N VAL A 120 20.29 -9.14 7.04
CA VAL A 120 20.11 -9.62 8.41
C VAL A 120 19.05 -10.72 8.43
N LYS A 121 17.90 -10.51 7.78
CA LYS A 121 16.86 -11.54 7.70
C LYS A 121 17.39 -12.83 7.05
N ALA A 122 18.09 -12.73 5.93
CA ALA A 122 18.64 -13.90 5.23
C ALA A 122 19.69 -14.65 6.06
N GLN A 123 20.59 -13.92 6.73
CA GLN A 123 21.62 -14.53 7.59
C GLN A 123 21.01 -15.17 8.84
N VAL A 124 20.08 -14.50 9.49
CA VAL A 124 19.36 -15.04 10.65
C VAL A 124 18.62 -16.32 10.25
N GLU A 125 17.93 -16.34 9.11
CA GLU A 125 17.21 -17.52 8.62
C GLU A 125 18.17 -18.68 8.27
N THR A 126 19.33 -18.38 7.69
CA THR A 126 20.39 -19.38 7.42
C THR A 126 21.00 -19.94 8.71
N GLN A 127 21.28 -19.09 9.69
CA GLN A 127 21.85 -19.54 10.97
C GLN A 127 20.82 -20.32 11.80
N ILE A 128 19.57 -19.85 11.82
CA ILE A 128 18.47 -20.52 12.52
C ILE A 128 18.19 -21.88 11.88
N SER A 129 18.12 -21.99 10.55
CA SER A 129 17.89 -23.29 9.89
C SER A 129 19.02 -24.30 10.10
N GLY A 130 20.26 -23.83 10.33
CA GLY A 130 21.38 -24.70 10.70
C GLY A 130 21.31 -25.25 12.13
N VAL A 131 20.62 -24.56 13.05
CA VAL A 131 20.52 -24.93 14.48
C VAL A 131 19.17 -25.59 14.80
N LEU A 132 18.09 -25.13 14.18
CA LEU A 132 16.75 -25.65 14.33
C LEU A 132 16.39 -26.51 13.10
N PRO A 133 16.19 -27.83 13.27
CA PRO A 133 15.86 -28.73 12.16
C PRO A 133 14.46 -28.48 11.54
N VAL A 134 13.63 -27.68 12.22
CA VAL A 134 12.27 -27.34 11.78
C VAL A 134 12.11 -25.82 11.92
N THR A 135 11.55 -25.16 10.90
CA THR A 135 11.38 -23.71 10.94
C THR A 135 10.36 -23.32 12.02
N LEU A 136 10.50 -22.12 12.58
CA LEU A 136 9.54 -21.60 13.56
C LEU A 136 8.12 -21.50 12.96
N GLY A 137 8.02 -21.25 11.66
CA GLY A 137 6.74 -21.22 10.95
C GLY A 137 6.06 -22.60 10.92
N ASP A 138 6.82 -23.66 10.66
CA ASP A 138 6.32 -25.03 10.67
C ASP A 138 5.91 -25.45 12.09
N GLN A 139 6.72 -25.13 13.09
CA GLN A 139 6.39 -25.38 14.50
C GLN A 139 5.10 -24.68 14.91
N LEU A 140 4.90 -23.43 14.49
CA LEU A 140 3.68 -22.68 14.76
C LEU A 140 2.47 -23.30 14.05
N SER A 141 2.64 -23.73 12.81
CA SER A 141 1.59 -24.43 12.05
C SER A 141 1.17 -25.73 12.73
N ASP A 142 2.13 -26.53 13.16
CA ASP A 142 1.87 -27.79 13.85
C ASP A 142 1.28 -27.60 15.24
N ALA A 143 1.74 -26.59 15.98
CA ALA A 143 1.15 -26.21 17.26
C ALA A 143 -0.31 -25.79 17.09
N ASN A 144 -0.64 -25.00 16.07
CA ASN A 144 -2.03 -24.63 15.78
C ASN A 144 -2.90 -25.84 15.41
N LYS A 145 -2.40 -26.76 14.57
CA LYS A 145 -3.11 -28.02 14.27
C LYS A 145 -3.37 -28.83 15.54
N TYR A 146 -2.39 -28.90 16.44
CA TYR A 146 -2.52 -29.60 17.70
C TYR A 146 -3.54 -28.93 18.63
N LEU A 147 -3.53 -27.61 18.73
CA LEU A 147 -4.52 -26.85 19.48
C LEU A 147 -5.95 -27.09 18.98
N GLU A 148 -6.15 -27.10 17.66
CA GLU A 148 -7.47 -27.41 17.09
C GLU A 148 -7.89 -28.87 17.35
N LYS A 149 -6.94 -29.82 17.38
CA LYS A 149 -7.22 -31.19 17.82
C LYS A 149 -7.62 -31.24 19.29
N MET A 150 -6.93 -30.50 20.17
CA MET A 150 -7.26 -30.44 21.60
C MET A 150 -8.62 -29.80 21.87
N LYS A 151 -8.96 -28.70 21.18
CA LYS A 151 -10.28 -28.06 21.29
C LYS A 151 -11.40 -29.01 20.91
N ARG A 152 -11.24 -29.76 19.81
CA ARG A 152 -12.19 -30.79 19.40
C ARG A 152 -12.31 -31.90 20.43
N ALA A 153 -11.19 -32.40 20.95
CA ALA A 153 -11.19 -33.43 21.99
C ALA A 153 -11.87 -32.96 23.29
N LEU A 154 -11.67 -31.69 23.67
CA LEU A 154 -12.34 -31.07 24.82
C LEU A 154 -13.85 -30.99 24.59
N GLY A 155 -14.29 -30.45 23.45
CA GLY A 155 -15.72 -30.37 23.11
C GLY A 155 -16.39 -31.75 23.06
N ASN A 156 -15.70 -32.76 22.51
CA ASN A 156 -16.17 -34.15 22.52
C ASN A 156 -16.26 -34.72 23.95
N SER A 157 -15.30 -34.38 24.81
CA SER A 157 -15.32 -34.79 26.22
C SER A 157 -16.49 -34.16 26.98
N GLU A 158 -16.75 -32.87 26.77
CA GLU A 158 -17.92 -32.18 27.32
C GLU A 158 -19.23 -32.79 26.81
N ALA A 159 -19.33 -33.09 25.51
CA ALA A 159 -20.49 -33.77 24.93
C ALA A 159 -20.72 -35.14 25.57
N ARG A 160 -19.66 -35.94 25.75
CA ARG A 160 -19.72 -37.23 26.46
C ARG A 160 -20.18 -37.09 27.90
N LEU A 161 -19.70 -36.06 28.63
CA LEU A 161 -20.15 -35.80 30.00
C LEU A 161 -21.64 -35.48 30.07
N MET A 162 -22.14 -34.66 29.14
CA MET A 162 -23.58 -34.33 29.05
C MET A 162 -24.42 -35.58 28.71
N ASN A 163 -23.97 -36.37 27.74
CA ASN A 163 -24.61 -37.62 27.35
C ASN A 163 -24.57 -38.68 28.47
N GLY A 164 -23.54 -38.66 29.33
CA GLY A 164 -23.44 -39.54 30.48
C GLY A 164 -24.50 -39.32 31.57
N GLY A 165 -25.28 -38.24 31.47
CA GLY A 165 -26.49 -38.05 32.27
C GLY A 165 -27.69 -38.87 31.79
N ILE A 166 -27.58 -39.59 30.66
CA ILE A 166 -28.64 -40.42 30.07
C ILE A 166 -28.37 -41.89 30.41
N ASN A 167 -29.39 -42.60 30.89
CA ASN A 167 -29.32 -44.02 31.19
C ASN A 167 -30.01 -44.86 30.09
N ALA A 168 -29.24 -45.64 29.34
CA ALA A 168 -29.75 -46.48 28.26
C ALA A 168 -30.72 -47.58 28.73
N SER A 169 -30.65 -47.96 30.01
CA SER A 169 -31.58 -48.95 30.59
C SER A 169 -32.96 -48.37 30.91
N ASP A 170 -33.07 -47.03 31.03
CA ASP A 170 -34.33 -46.35 31.32
C ASP A 170 -34.97 -45.81 30.04
N ARG A 171 -36.17 -46.30 29.71
CA ARG A 171 -36.87 -45.93 28.47
C ARG A 171 -37.33 -44.46 28.47
N PHE A 172 -37.54 -43.85 29.64
CA PHE A 172 -37.92 -42.44 29.72
C PHE A 172 -36.79 -41.51 29.26
N ASP A 173 -35.55 -41.95 29.42
CA ASP A 173 -34.36 -41.20 29.01
C ASP A 173 -34.10 -41.26 27.50
N TRP A 174 -34.80 -42.13 26.75
CA TRP A 174 -34.53 -42.36 25.32
C TRP A 174 -34.93 -41.22 24.40
N SER A 175 -35.84 -40.35 24.83
CA SER A 175 -36.27 -39.15 24.10
C SER A 175 -35.44 -37.91 24.44
N ARG A 176 -34.45 -38.03 25.34
CA ARG A 176 -33.58 -36.92 25.69
C ARG A 176 -32.61 -36.63 24.54
N PRO A 177 -32.39 -35.34 24.21
CA PRO A 177 -31.53 -34.97 23.11
C PRO A 177 -30.08 -35.35 23.41
N LEU A 178 -29.41 -35.94 22.42
CA LEU A 178 -27.99 -36.28 22.48
C LEU A 178 -27.15 -35.07 22.07
N ARG A 179 -26.10 -34.79 22.85
CA ARG A 179 -25.10 -33.79 22.48
C ARG A 179 -24.17 -34.39 21.42
N GLU A 180 -24.06 -33.68 20.31
CA GLU A 180 -23.25 -34.11 19.17
C GLU A 180 -21.75 -34.18 19.48
N ILE A 181 -21.11 -35.22 18.94
CA ILE A 181 -19.67 -35.42 18.94
C ILE A 181 -19.17 -35.19 17.52
N VAL A 182 -18.10 -34.41 17.37
CA VAL A 182 -17.47 -34.15 16.08
C VAL A 182 -16.40 -35.19 15.76
N LYS A 183 -16.18 -35.47 14.47
CA LYS A 183 -15.16 -36.40 14.01
C LYS A 183 -13.75 -35.85 14.28
N GLU A 184 -12.81 -36.72 14.62
CA GLU A 184 -11.44 -36.31 14.98
C GLU A 184 -10.61 -35.83 13.78
N GLU A 185 -10.92 -36.31 12.58
CA GLU A 185 -10.16 -35.98 11.37
C GLU A 185 -10.45 -34.55 10.90
N ASP A 186 -11.70 -34.27 10.54
CA ASP A 186 -12.14 -33.01 9.93
C ASP A 186 -12.86 -32.06 10.90
N GLY A 187 -13.20 -32.52 12.11
CA GLY A 187 -14.02 -31.74 13.05
C GLY A 187 -15.46 -31.55 12.61
N ALA A 188 -15.91 -32.26 11.58
CA ALA A 188 -17.27 -32.17 11.08
C ALA A 188 -18.21 -33.08 11.88
N SER A 189 -19.45 -32.64 11.98
CA SER A 189 -20.61 -33.41 12.43
C SER A 189 -20.93 -34.56 11.47
N SER A 190 -21.37 -35.70 12.01
CA SER A 190 -21.87 -36.79 11.15
C SER A 190 -23.25 -36.43 10.62
N ARG A 191 -23.50 -36.66 9.32
CA ARG A 191 -24.83 -36.46 8.73
C ARG A 191 -25.88 -37.42 9.28
N LEU A 192 -25.42 -38.53 9.85
CA LEU A 192 -26.25 -39.57 10.47
C LEU A 192 -26.25 -39.43 11.99
N TRP A 193 -25.93 -38.25 12.54
CA TRP A 193 -26.01 -38.05 13.98
C TRP A 193 -27.47 -38.17 14.46
N PRO A 194 -27.77 -39.05 15.43
CA PRO A 194 -29.12 -39.19 15.96
C PRO A 194 -29.50 -38.02 16.87
N ILE A 195 -30.76 -37.60 16.81
CA ILE A 195 -31.29 -36.58 17.72
C ILE A 195 -31.36 -37.12 19.16
N ASP A 196 -31.79 -38.38 19.32
CA ASP A 196 -31.98 -39.06 20.60
C ASP A 196 -31.72 -40.58 20.48
N LEU A 197 -31.75 -41.32 21.60
CA LEU A 197 -31.50 -42.76 21.60
C LEU A 197 -32.58 -43.56 20.87
N ALA A 198 -33.84 -43.09 20.89
CA ALA A 198 -34.93 -43.71 20.16
C ALA A 198 -34.70 -43.67 18.64
N SER A 199 -34.26 -42.52 18.14
CA SER A 199 -33.87 -42.31 16.74
C SER A 199 -32.70 -43.20 16.36
N LEU A 200 -31.65 -43.25 17.20
CA LEU A 200 -30.49 -44.13 17.00
C LEU A 200 -30.91 -45.61 16.94
N TYR A 201 -31.82 -46.05 17.81
CA TYR A 201 -32.29 -47.44 17.83
C TYR A 201 -33.10 -47.80 16.58
N SER A 202 -33.82 -46.82 16.03
CA SER A 202 -34.60 -47.01 14.79
C SER A 202 -33.74 -47.15 13.54
N TYR A 203 -32.43 -46.88 13.61
CA TYR A 203 -31.53 -47.00 12.47
C TYR A 203 -31.50 -48.43 11.94
N GLY A 204 -31.63 -48.55 10.61
CA GLY A 204 -31.34 -49.79 9.90
C GLY A 204 -29.86 -50.15 10.03
N GLU A 205 -29.54 -51.40 9.74
CA GLU A 205 -28.17 -51.89 9.83
C GLU A 205 -27.19 -51.06 8.98
N GLY A 206 -27.57 -50.69 7.75
CA GLY A 206 -26.75 -49.84 6.89
C GLY A 206 -26.41 -48.49 7.51
N ASN A 207 -27.39 -47.79 8.09
CA ASN A 207 -27.18 -46.48 8.72
C ASN A 207 -26.31 -46.60 9.98
N MET A 208 -26.51 -47.65 10.78
CA MET A 208 -25.68 -47.90 11.97
C MET A 208 -24.22 -48.16 11.59
N ARG A 209 -23.97 -49.00 10.56
CA ARG A 209 -22.60 -49.27 10.08
C ARG A 209 -21.95 -48.01 9.52
N ALA A 210 -22.69 -47.21 8.75
CA ALA A 210 -22.19 -45.93 8.22
C ALA A 210 -21.85 -44.96 9.35
N LEU A 211 -22.73 -44.83 10.36
CA LEU A 211 -22.48 -44.00 11.54
C LEU A 211 -21.23 -44.47 12.31
N MET A 212 -21.06 -45.77 12.52
CA MET A 212 -19.86 -46.30 13.18
C MET A 212 -18.59 -46.03 12.37
N SER A 213 -18.66 -46.15 11.04
CA SER A 213 -17.55 -45.85 10.14
C SER A 213 -17.15 -44.36 10.18
N ASP A 214 -18.12 -43.45 10.29
CA ASP A 214 -17.86 -41.99 10.41
C ASP A 214 -16.97 -41.66 11.63
N PHE A 215 -17.06 -42.47 12.69
CA PHE A 215 -16.29 -42.31 13.93
C PHE A 215 -15.15 -43.31 14.06
N GLY A 216 -14.83 -44.09 13.01
CA GLY A 216 -13.75 -45.07 13.04
C GLY A 216 -13.97 -46.22 14.02
N LEU A 217 -15.22 -46.54 14.38
CA LEU A 217 -15.55 -47.62 15.30
C LEU A 217 -15.63 -48.95 14.55
N ASN A 218 -15.12 -50.01 15.18
CA ASN A 218 -15.24 -51.37 14.64
C ASN A 218 -16.71 -51.76 14.51
N VAL A 219 -17.09 -52.31 13.36
CA VAL A 219 -18.44 -52.78 13.07
C VAL A 219 -18.57 -54.26 13.38
N ASP A 220 -19.60 -54.62 14.14
CA ASP A 220 -20.00 -55.99 14.46
C ASP A 220 -21.15 -56.46 13.54
N THR A 221 -21.39 -57.77 13.54
CA THR A 221 -22.54 -58.38 12.86
C THR A 221 -23.85 -58.14 13.62
N SER A 222 -23.79 -58.03 14.96
CA SER A 222 -24.98 -57.80 15.78
C SER A 222 -25.32 -56.31 15.85
N LYS A 223 -26.54 -55.95 15.43
CA LYS A 223 -27.07 -54.58 15.58
C LYS A 223 -27.03 -54.12 17.04
N THR A 224 -27.32 -55.00 17.98
CA THR A 224 -27.32 -54.69 19.42
C THR A 224 -25.92 -54.38 19.92
N GLU A 225 -24.91 -55.11 19.48
CA GLU A 225 -23.51 -54.83 19.85
C GLU A 225 -23.01 -53.52 19.25
N ASN A 226 -23.37 -53.24 17.98
CA ASN A 226 -23.08 -51.97 17.33
C ASN A 226 -23.71 -50.77 18.06
N PHE A 227 -25.00 -50.90 18.41
CA PHE A 227 -25.71 -49.90 19.20
C PHE A 227 -25.04 -49.70 20.56
N ASN A 228 -24.76 -50.78 21.30
CA ASN A 228 -24.11 -50.73 22.61
C ASN A 228 -22.71 -50.11 22.53
N ARG A 229 -21.94 -50.42 21.50
CA ARG A 229 -20.62 -49.83 21.25
C ARG A 229 -20.72 -48.33 20.98
N PHE A 230 -21.69 -47.92 20.18
CA PHE A 230 -21.90 -46.50 19.87
C PHE A 230 -22.36 -45.70 21.10
N ILE A 231 -23.35 -46.19 21.87
CA ILE A 231 -23.81 -45.47 23.08
C ILE A 231 -22.70 -45.33 24.13
N GLN A 232 -21.83 -46.35 24.25
CA GLN A 232 -20.64 -46.28 25.11
C GLN A 232 -19.64 -45.24 24.60
N TYR A 233 -19.39 -45.19 23.29
CA TYR A 233 -18.49 -44.21 22.68
C TYR A 233 -18.96 -42.77 22.90
N ILE A 234 -20.26 -42.50 22.82
CA ILE A 234 -20.83 -41.17 23.05
C ILE A 234 -21.02 -40.83 24.54
N GLY A 235 -20.64 -41.74 25.45
CA GLY A 235 -20.62 -41.52 26.90
C GLY A 235 -21.92 -41.83 27.64
N VAL A 236 -22.95 -42.36 26.97
CA VAL A 236 -24.22 -42.75 27.61
C VAL A 236 -24.00 -43.92 28.57
N ARG A 237 -24.65 -43.87 29.74
CA ARG A 237 -24.50 -44.88 30.79
C ARG A 237 -25.41 -46.08 30.54
N GLY A 238 -24.97 -47.25 30.99
CA GLY A 238 -25.73 -48.49 30.91
C GLY A 238 -25.47 -49.28 29.62
N ARG A 239 -26.26 -50.34 29.44
CA ARG A 239 -26.26 -51.19 28.26
C ARG A 239 -27.69 -51.49 27.87
N PHE A 240 -27.95 -51.54 26.58
CA PHE A 240 -29.20 -52.05 26.07
C PHE A 240 -29.13 -53.58 26.05
N ASN A 241 -29.93 -54.22 26.89
CA ASN A 241 -29.97 -55.67 27.03
C ASN A 241 -30.94 -56.35 26.07
N GLY A 242 -31.43 -55.65 25.05
CA GLY A 242 -32.22 -56.25 23.97
C GLY A 242 -33.39 -57.08 24.49
N VAL A 243 -34.14 -56.56 25.47
CA VAL A 243 -35.29 -57.30 26.01
C VAL A 243 -36.21 -57.64 24.85
N ALA A 244 -36.29 -58.94 24.57
CA ALA A 244 -37.26 -59.51 23.65
C ALA A 244 -38.63 -59.03 24.11
N VAL A 245 -39.23 -58.13 23.33
CA VAL A 245 -40.66 -57.87 23.44
C VAL A 245 -41.32 -59.19 23.06
N VAL A 246 -41.79 -59.92 24.07
CA VAL A 246 -42.79 -60.98 23.92
C VAL A 246 -44.11 -60.32 23.53
#